data_AF-A0A8H9MXJ1-F1
#
_entry.id   AF-A0A8H9MXJ1-F1
#
_cell.length_a   1.000
_cell.length_b   1.000
_cell.length_c   1.000
_cell.angle_alpha   90.00
_cell.angle_beta   90.00
_cell.angle_gamma   90.00
#
_symmetry.space_group_name_H-M   'P 1'
#
loop_
_entity.id
_entity.type
_entity.pdbx_description
1 polymer ?
#
loop_
_entity_poly.entity_id
_entity_poly.type
_entity_poly.pdbx_seq_one_letter_code
_entity_poly.pdbx_strand_id
1 'polypeptide(L)' 'MNVMPQKHHCGRCRADIPNHQIWCDDCHYPGIDDDFAEYQALLDEGYSRIMAATMSGWQDPVEAGAYEE' A
#
# COMPACT_ATOMS: atom_id res chain seq x y z
N MET A 1 8.69 27.18 15.67
CA MET A 1 7.63 26.45 14.94
C MET A 1 7.76 25.00 15.35
N ASN A 2 6.88 24.51 16.21
CA ASN A 2 6.92 23.13 16.72
C ASN A 2 6.31 22.24 15.63
N VAL A 3 7.13 21.75 14.70
CA VAL A 3 6.67 20.78 13.70
C VAL A 3 6.49 19.47 14.44
N MET A 4 5.28 19.21 14.93
CA MET A 4 4.91 17.87 15.38
C MET A 4 5.15 16.95 14.19
N PRO A 5 5.93 15.85 14.34
CA PRO A 5 6.11 14.91 13.25
C PRO A 5 4.72 14.39 12.91
N GLN A 6 4.21 14.75 11.74
CA GLN A 6 2.99 14.20 11.19
C GLN A 6 3.27 12.70 11.09
N LYS A 7 2.66 11.92 11.98
CA LYS A 7 2.84 10.48 11.96
C LYS A 7 2.15 9.98 10.71
N HIS A 8 2.93 9.47 9.77
CA HIS A 8 2.39 8.85 8.57
C HIS A 8 2.16 7.37 8.85
N HIS A 9 1.20 6.78 8.16
CA HIS A 9 0.96 5.34 8.22
C HIS A 9 1.45 4.73 6.91
N CYS A 10 2.13 3.60 7.01
CA CYS A 10 2.51 2.83 5.84
C CYS A 10 1.28 2.47 5.00
N GLY A 11 1.31 2.74 3.70
CA GLY A 11 0.18 2.47 2.80
C GLY A 11 -0.23 0.99 2.73
N ARG A 12 0.69 0.08 3.07
CA ARG A 12 0.48 -1.38 3.07
C ARG A 12 0.06 -1.91 4.45
N CYS A 13 0.99 -1.95 5.41
CA CYS A 13 0.74 -2.52 6.74
C CYS A 13 0.10 -1.56 7.76
N ARG A 14 -0.10 -0.28 7.42
CA ARG A 14 -0.60 0.79 8.32
C ARG A 14 0.26 1.05 9.57
N ALA A 15 1.45 0.48 9.64
CA ALA A 15 2.41 0.77 10.71
C ALA A 15 2.76 2.27 10.75
N ASP A 16 3.01 2.77 11.96
CA ASP A 16 3.44 4.16 12.18
C ASP A 16 4.86 4.32 11.63
N ILE A 17 5.02 5.19 10.64
CA ILE A 17 6.32 5.46 10.00
C ILE A 17 6.81 6.85 10.39
N PRO A 18 8.06 6.95 10.87
CA PRO A 18 8.66 8.24 11.11
C PRO A 18 8.95 8.86 9.76
N ASN A 19 8.42 10.07 9.54
CA ASN A 19 8.68 10.94 8.41
C ASN A 19 7.74 10.76 7.19
N HIS A 20 7.84 11.70 6.25
CA HIS A 20 7.03 11.91 5.03
C HIS A 20 7.07 10.77 3.99
N GLN A 21 7.42 9.55 4.43
CA GLN A 21 7.45 8.35 3.59
C GLN A 21 6.04 7.77 3.47
N ILE A 22 5.80 7.01 2.40
CA ILE A 22 4.53 6.31 2.17
C ILE A 22 4.62 4.86 2.66
N TRP A 23 5.82 4.28 2.66
CA TRP A 23 6.08 2.87 2.98
C TRP A 23 7.03 2.75 4.19
N CYS A 24 6.84 1.72 5.02
CA CYS A 24 7.82 1.37 6.05
C CYS A 24 8.99 0.59 5.43
N ASP A 25 10.13 0.54 6.12
CA ASP A 25 11.34 -0.17 5.66
C ASP A 25 11.08 -1.65 5.34
N ASP A 26 10.12 -2.26 6.06
CA ASP A 26 9.71 -3.65 5.90
C ASP A 26 8.85 -3.88 4.64
N CYS A 27 7.97 -2.94 4.32
CA CYS A 27 7.10 -3.02 3.14
C CYS A 27 7.74 -2.38 1.89
N HIS A 28 8.77 -1.55 2.05
CA HIS A 28 9.40 -0.83 0.94
C HIS A 28 10.29 -1.77 0.13
N TYR A 29 9.93 -1.99 -1.13
CA TYR A 29 10.75 -2.70 -2.11
C TYR A 29 10.94 -1.86 -3.37
N PRO A 30 12.07 -2.02 -4.10
CA PRO A 30 12.27 -1.31 -5.37
C PRO A 30 11.17 -1.69 -6.37
N GLY A 31 10.34 -0.71 -6.74
CA GLY A 31 9.19 -0.89 -7.63
C GLY A 31 7.82 -0.76 -6.96
N ILE A 32 7.75 -0.67 -5.63
CA ILE A 32 6.46 -0.55 -4.90
C ILE A 32 5.61 0.65 -5.34
N ASP A 33 6.23 1.76 -5.73
CA ASP A 33 5.49 2.94 -6.20
C ASP A 33 4.84 2.73 -7.57
N ASP A 34 5.49 1.94 -8.45
CA ASP A 34 4.96 1.56 -9.77
C ASP A 34 3.78 0.61 -9.61
N ASP A 35 3.97 -0.38 -8.74
CA ASP A 35 2.98 -1.36 -8.32
C ASP A 35 1.74 -0.70 -7.68
N PHE A 36 1.96 0.28 -6.80
CA PHE A 36 0.89 1.09 -6.22
C PHE A 36 0.18 1.98 -7.25
N ALA A 37 0.91 2.53 -8.22
CA ALA A 37 0.30 3.28 -9.32
C ALA A 37 -0.60 2.38 -10.18
N GLU A 38 -0.15 1.16 -10.48
CA GLU A 38 -0.94 0.17 -11.20
C GLU A 38 -2.17 -0.26 -10.38
N TYR A 39 -2.02 -0.47 -9.07
CA TYR A 39 -3.14 -0.71 -8.16
C TYR A 39 -4.18 0.41 -8.24
N GLN A 40 -3.76 1.68 -8.21
CA GLN A 40 -4.66 2.82 -8.32
C GLN A 40 -5.35 2.88 -9.69
N ALA A 41 -4.64 2.57 -10.77
CA ALA A 41 -5.23 2.50 -12.11
C ALA A 41 -6.32 1.43 -12.19
N LEU A 42 -6.05 0.23 -11.64
CA LEU A 42 -7.01 -0.86 -11.59
C LEU A 42 -8.25 -0.51 -10.73
N LEU A 43 -8.06 0.22 -9.62
CA LEU A 43 -9.20 0.72 -8.85
C LEU A 43 -10.04 1.73 -9.63
N ASP A 44 -9.41 2.63 -10.40
CA ASP A 44 -10.10 3.62 -11.24
C ASP A 44 -10.88 2.95 -12.37
N GLU A 45 -10.33 1.89 -12.96
CA GLU A 45 -11.00 1.03 -13.93
C GLU A 45 -12.21 0.26 -13.34
N GLY A 46 -12.33 0.23 -12.01
CA GLY A 46 -13.46 -0.37 -11.30
C GLY A 46 -13.21 -1.80 -10.83
N TYR A 47 -11.96 -2.26 -10.81
CA TYR A 47 -11.63 -3.55 -10.21
C TYR A 47 -11.79 -3.51 -8.69
N SER A 48 -12.22 -4.64 -8.12
CA SER A 48 -12.25 -4.80 -6.66
C SER A 48 -10.86 -4.67 -6.07
N ARG A 49 -10.74 -4.08 -4.88
CA ARG A 49 -9.46 -3.89 -4.16
C ARG A 49 -8.58 -5.16 -4.12
N ILE A 50 -9.19 -6.32 -3.92
CA ILE A 50 -8.50 -7.62 -3.88
C ILE A 50 -7.92 -7.99 -5.25
N MET A 51 -8.72 -7.87 -6.31
CA MET A 51 -8.27 -8.13 -7.68
C MET A 51 -7.20 -7.12 -8.11
N ALA A 52 -7.40 -5.84 -7.84
CA ALA A 52 -6.43 -4.79 -8.13
C ALA A 52 -5.09 -5.07 -7.44
N ALA A 53 -5.10 -5.43 -6.14
CA ALA A 53 -3.90 -5.76 -5.38
C ALA A 53 -3.17 -7.00 -5.92
N THR A 54 -3.93 -8.00 -6.33
CA THR A 54 -3.36 -9.25 -6.88
C THR A 54 -2.75 -9.04 -8.27
N MET A 55 -3.40 -8.24 -9.12
CA MET A 55 -2.95 -7.99 -10.49
C MET A 55 -1.75 -7.05 -10.57
N SER A 56 -1.74 -6.01 -9.74
CA SER A 56 -0.58 -5.11 -9.63
C SER A 56 0.63 -5.81 -8.99
N GLY A 57 0.40 -6.66 -7.98
CA GLY A 57 1.45 -7.19 -7.11
C GLY A 57 1.57 -6.42 -5.79
N TRP A 58 0.75 -5.37 -5.61
CA TRP A 58 0.91 -4.37 -4.57
C TRP A 58 0.70 -4.95 -3.17
N GLN A 59 -0.26 -5.85 -3.08
CA GLN A 59 -0.57 -6.57 -1.86
C GLN A 59 -0.88 -8.01 -2.19
N ASP A 60 -0.36 -8.92 -1.39
CA ASP A 60 -0.66 -10.33 -1.56
C ASP A 60 -2.18 -10.54 -1.39
N PRO A 61 -2.88 -11.28 -2.27
CA PRO A 61 -4.31 -11.59 -2.13
C PRO A 61 -4.63 -12.10 -0.72
N VAL A 62 -3.68 -12.83 -0.13
CA VAL A 62 -3.71 -13.27 1.26
C VAL A 62 -3.95 -12.13 2.24
N GLU A 63 -3.11 -11.11 2.20
CA GLU A 63 -3.15 -9.97 3.12
C GLU A 63 -4.31 -9.01 2.79
N ALA A 64 -4.81 -9.04 1.55
CA ALA A 64 -5.96 -8.27 1.09
C ALA A 64 -7.32 -8.88 1.50
N GLY A 65 -7.33 -10.06 2.13
CA GLY A 65 -8.55 -10.75 2.56
C GLY A 65 -9.21 -11.59 1.46
N ALA A 66 -8.45 -12.07 0.46
CA ALA A 66 -8.98 -12.89 -0.64
C ALA A 66 -9.35 -14.32 -0.23
N TYR A 67 -8.76 -14.84 0.83
CA TYR A 67 -9.22 -16.06 1.49
C TYR A 67 -9.52 -15.72 2.95
N GLU A 68 -10.78 -15.59 3.28
CA GLU A 68 -11.26 -16.01 4.59
C GLU A 68 -11.91 -17.36 4.32
N GLU A 69 -11.30 -18.44 4.83
CA GLU A 69 -11.94 -19.77 4.87
C GLU A 69 -13.05 -19.80 5.94
#